data_AF-A0AAV2YHX1-F1
#
_entry.id   AF-A0AAV2YHX1-F1
#
_cell.length_a   1.000
_cell.length_b   1.000
_cell.length_c   1.000
_cell.angle_alpha   90.00
_cell.angle_beta   90.00
_cell.angle_gamma   90.00
#
_symmetry.space_group_name_H-M   'P 1'
#
loop_
_entity.id
_entity.type
_entity.pdbx_description
1 polymer ?
#
loop_
_entity_poly.entity_id
_entity_poly.type
_entity_poly.pdbx_seq_one_letter_code
_entity_poly.pdbx_strand_id
1 'polypeptide(L)'
;TSTPTSRATYVASFTAFVTWAFSNKPHLIDERFRATIDADNDDDLRKELKSKLDRNREKPPLHFELLESSDFVMWLLTLGKRDGTHPGFSSYGNHRAALSNLYRLYGVLMLPKLTQDLTTDFKDLKRQLASNAAHGTVKITTERFRKQLTKLLSKPTVAEELNRRGIHAEDIGTHSLRKRSSTYCSSGSTACPSSIAVHLRAGWTLGHGQNTYQRYEAAGDMHVGRTVCGLPLDSPGFALLPPHFIARDQHLSDTMSRVFGKLPDGISFIAEHTLASMVFHSDFVKSHVHPDHRVLPSPLFQVPGLIAELRLKLSRSSSSNDSMTATRIPPNVAILGHIQGIRASVDQTVAVIKSAQVTIVDDVVGRLNNGNQVLTRDTVESAVTSAIDRCGVRELVEDLRNERESQSLSPPTDPPAAPQQTVFLWGGGFHILPGDFAWPNCCPRGLWVLWLCGDVQHGWPALNRAKSKDFASKSARKRMSAPNICVARFLPRQSGKESRSAVVHR
;
A
#
# COMPACT_ATOMS: atom_id res chain seq x y z
N THR A 1 -28.11 -18.80 -16.54
CA THR A 1 -28.64 -19.96 -15.79
C THR A 1 -28.06 -19.91 -14.39
N SER A 2 -28.90 -19.80 -13.34
CA SER A 2 -28.44 -19.77 -11.95
C SER A 2 -28.10 -21.17 -11.45
N THR A 3 -27.11 -21.30 -10.57
CA THR A 3 -26.72 -22.58 -9.94
C THR A 3 -27.85 -23.13 -9.05
N PRO A 4 -27.93 -24.46 -8.83
CA PRO A 4 -28.99 -25.07 -8.00
C PRO A 4 -29.08 -24.47 -6.59
N THR A 5 -27.93 -24.16 -6.00
CA THR A 5 -27.82 -23.53 -4.67
C THR A 5 -28.42 -22.13 -4.64
N SER A 6 -28.13 -21.28 -5.63
CA SER A 6 -28.70 -19.93 -5.72
C SER A 6 -30.21 -19.95 -5.94
N ARG A 7 -30.73 -20.96 -6.65
CA ARG A 7 -32.17 -21.14 -6.86
C ARG A 7 -32.88 -21.47 -5.54
N ALA A 8 -32.32 -22.36 -4.72
CA ALA A 8 -32.89 -22.68 -3.41
C ALA A 8 -32.92 -21.46 -2.47
N THR A 9 -31.88 -20.62 -2.48
CA THR A 9 -31.82 -19.39 -1.69
C THR A 9 -32.89 -18.37 -2.08
N TYR A 10 -33.12 -18.17 -3.38
CA TYR A 10 -34.17 -17.26 -3.85
C TYR A 10 -35.56 -17.77 -3.50
N VAL A 11 -35.82 -19.07 -3.66
CA VAL A 11 -37.08 -19.70 -3.25
C VAL A 11 -37.35 -19.46 -1.77
N ALA A 12 -36.38 -19.78 -0.90
CA ALA A 12 -36.52 -19.54 0.53
C ALA A 12 -36.81 -18.07 0.87
N SER A 13 -36.18 -17.13 0.14
CA SER A 13 -36.37 -15.69 0.35
C SER A 13 -37.76 -15.21 -0.04
N PHE A 14 -38.23 -15.51 -1.26
CA PHE A 14 -39.54 -15.01 -1.67
C PHE A 14 -40.68 -15.78 -0.99
N THR A 15 -40.50 -17.05 -0.62
CA THR A 15 -41.46 -17.76 0.24
C THR A 15 -41.60 -17.04 1.58
N ALA A 16 -40.49 -16.66 2.21
CA ALA A 16 -40.54 -15.92 3.48
C ALA A 16 -41.22 -14.55 3.35
N PHE A 17 -41.02 -13.85 2.22
CA PHE A 17 -41.70 -12.60 1.93
C PHE A 17 -43.21 -12.80 1.74
N VAL A 18 -43.61 -13.80 0.94
CA VAL A 18 -45.04 -14.08 0.69
C VAL A 18 -45.73 -14.56 1.96
N THR A 19 -45.09 -15.38 2.80
CA THR A 19 -45.60 -15.76 4.13
C THR A 19 -45.85 -14.51 4.99
N TRP A 20 -44.89 -13.59 5.05
CA TRP A 20 -45.07 -12.34 5.79
C TRP A 20 -46.21 -11.49 5.23
N ALA A 21 -46.31 -11.37 3.90
CA ALA A 21 -47.37 -10.62 3.25
C ALA A 21 -48.75 -11.25 3.51
N PHE A 22 -48.84 -12.58 3.59
CA PHE A 22 -50.08 -13.29 3.90
C PHE A 22 -50.66 -12.89 5.26
N SER A 23 -49.81 -12.74 6.29
CA SER A 23 -50.24 -12.38 7.64
C SER A 23 -50.35 -10.86 7.87
N ASN A 24 -49.52 -10.05 7.21
CA ASN A 24 -49.40 -8.62 7.52
C ASN A 24 -49.99 -7.69 6.45
N LYS A 25 -50.15 -8.18 5.21
CA LYS A 25 -50.59 -7.41 4.03
C LYS A 25 -51.54 -8.24 3.15
N PRO A 26 -52.70 -8.69 3.67
CA PRO A 26 -53.59 -9.60 2.97
C PRO A 26 -54.12 -9.06 1.64
N HIS A 27 -54.21 -7.72 1.49
CA HIS A 27 -54.61 -7.06 0.24
C HIS A 27 -53.56 -7.20 -0.89
N LEU A 28 -52.32 -7.60 -0.59
CA LEU A 28 -51.31 -7.88 -1.59
C LEU A 28 -51.39 -9.32 -2.13
N ILE A 29 -52.13 -10.21 -1.45
CA ILE A 29 -52.28 -11.61 -1.86
C ILE A 29 -53.47 -11.74 -2.80
N ASP A 30 -53.28 -12.41 -3.92
CA ASP A 30 -54.37 -12.71 -4.85
C ASP A 30 -55.38 -13.66 -4.20
N GLU A 31 -56.67 -13.32 -4.24
CA GLU A 31 -57.74 -14.10 -3.61
C GLU A 31 -57.84 -15.53 -4.15
N ARG A 32 -57.56 -15.73 -5.44
CA ARG A 32 -57.61 -17.05 -6.09
C ARG A 32 -56.42 -17.90 -5.66
N PHE A 33 -55.28 -17.28 -5.38
CA PHE A 33 -54.13 -17.97 -4.80
C PHE A 33 -54.38 -18.27 -3.32
N ARG A 34 -54.94 -17.32 -2.57
CA ARG A 34 -55.28 -17.47 -1.16
C ARG A 34 -56.23 -18.65 -0.90
N ALA A 35 -57.24 -18.84 -1.74
CA ALA A 35 -58.18 -19.94 -1.65
C ALA A 35 -57.54 -21.34 -1.89
N THR A 36 -56.30 -21.40 -2.36
CA THR A 36 -55.57 -22.68 -2.57
C THR A 36 -54.66 -23.08 -1.42
N ILE A 37 -54.63 -22.27 -0.36
CA ILE A 37 -53.81 -22.44 0.83
C ILE A 37 -54.72 -22.87 1.98
N ASP A 38 -54.41 -24.00 2.60
CA ASP A 38 -55.08 -24.59 3.75
C ASP A 38 -54.04 -24.84 4.86
N ALA A 39 -53.92 -23.88 5.77
CA ALA A 39 -52.90 -23.87 6.81
C ALA A 39 -53.45 -23.41 8.17
N ASP A 40 -53.23 -24.24 9.20
CA ASP A 40 -53.70 -24.00 10.57
C ASP A 40 -52.71 -23.18 11.42
N ASN A 41 -51.43 -23.09 11.02
CA ASN A 41 -50.38 -22.36 11.72
C ASN A 41 -49.29 -21.83 10.76
N ASP A 42 -48.39 -20.98 11.25
CA ASP A 42 -47.35 -20.31 10.46
C ASP A 42 -46.33 -21.26 9.81
N ASP A 43 -46.01 -22.39 10.47
CA ASP A 43 -45.06 -23.38 9.94
C ASP A 43 -45.68 -24.18 8.79
N ASP A 44 -46.96 -24.55 8.92
CA ASP A 44 -47.74 -25.20 7.86
C ASP A 44 -47.97 -24.26 6.69
N LEU A 45 -48.29 -22.98 6.95
CA LEU A 45 -48.42 -21.93 5.94
C LEU A 45 -47.13 -21.79 5.11
N ARG A 46 -45.97 -21.75 5.78
CA ARG A 46 -44.68 -21.63 5.09
C ARG A 46 -44.38 -22.85 4.21
N LYS A 47 -44.70 -24.05 4.69
CA LYS A 47 -44.48 -25.31 3.96
C LYS A 47 -45.38 -25.40 2.73
N GLU A 48 -46.64 -25.02 2.87
CA GLU A 48 -47.62 -25.04 1.78
C GLU A 48 -47.30 -23.99 0.72
N LEU A 49 -47.00 -22.74 1.13
CA LEU A 49 -46.55 -21.68 0.21
C LEU A 49 -45.30 -22.09 -0.56
N LYS A 50 -44.33 -22.75 0.09
CA LYS A 50 -43.12 -23.24 -0.59
C LYS A 50 -43.45 -24.25 -1.70
N SER A 51 -44.49 -25.06 -1.52
CA SER A 51 -44.94 -26.04 -2.51
C SER A 51 -45.77 -25.41 -3.64
N LYS A 52 -46.57 -24.39 -3.33
CA LYS A 52 -47.51 -23.75 -4.27
C LYS A 52 -46.89 -22.59 -5.07
N LEU A 53 -45.71 -22.09 -4.68
CA LEU A 53 -44.93 -21.12 -5.45
C LEU A 53 -44.18 -21.80 -6.60
N ASP A 54 -44.93 -22.46 -7.49
CA ASP A 54 -44.48 -23.41 -8.51
C ASP A 54 -44.30 -22.81 -9.92
N ARG A 55 -44.44 -21.48 -10.03
CA ARG A 55 -44.38 -20.70 -11.29
C ARG A 55 -45.63 -20.82 -12.17
N ASN A 56 -46.75 -21.30 -11.64
CA ASN A 56 -48.02 -21.22 -12.34
C ASN A 56 -48.43 -19.75 -12.54
N ARG A 57 -48.38 -19.28 -13.79
CA ARG A 57 -48.65 -17.87 -14.13
C ARG A 57 -50.13 -17.50 -14.10
N GLU A 58 -51.02 -18.50 -14.11
CA GLU A 58 -52.46 -18.28 -14.10
C GLU A 58 -52.99 -17.92 -12.71
N LYS A 59 -52.21 -18.22 -11.67
CA LYS A 59 -52.54 -17.94 -10.25
C LYS A 59 -51.34 -17.28 -9.57
N PRO A 60 -51.07 -15.99 -9.84
CA PRO A 60 -49.96 -15.29 -9.20
C PRO A 60 -50.19 -15.21 -7.69
N PRO A 61 -49.13 -15.30 -6.86
CA PRO A 61 -49.27 -15.24 -5.41
C PRO A 61 -49.57 -13.84 -4.89
N LEU A 62 -49.28 -12.82 -5.70
CA LEU A 62 -49.37 -11.42 -5.32
C LEU A 62 -50.07 -10.60 -6.40
N HIS A 63 -50.80 -9.58 -5.98
CA HIS A 63 -51.14 -8.44 -6.81
C HIS A 63 -49.89 -7.58 -7.03
N PHE A 64 -49.04 -7.98 -7.99
CA PHE A 64 -47.73 -7.35 -8.27
C PHE A 64 -47.79 -5.86 -8.59
N GLU A 65 -48.96 -5.34 -8.97
CA GLU A 65 -49.23 -3.94 -9.28
C GLU A 65 -49.42 -3.08 -8.03
N LEU A 66 -49.88 -3.69 -6.94
CA LEU A 66 -50.13 -3.02 -5.65
C LEU A 66 -48.89 -3.02 -4.75
N LEU A 67 -47.85 -3.77 -5.10
CA LEU A 67 -46.66 -3.89 -4.27
C LEU A 67 -45.85 -2.59 -4.29
N GLU A 68 -45.70 -1.95 -3.14
CA GLU A 68 -44.83 -0.79 -2.96
C GLU A 68 -43.44 -1.18 -2.43
N SER A 69 -42.46 -0.28 -2.62
CA SER A 69 -41.11 -0.44 -2.07
C SER A 69 -41.14 -0.48 -0.52
N SER A 70 -42.04 0.32 0.07
CA SER A 70 -42.28 0.43 1.52
C SER A 70 -42.67 -0.92 2.13
N ASP A 71 -43.57 -1.68 1.50
CA ASP A 71 -44.00 -3.01 1.96
C ASP A 71 -42.83 -3.99 2.01
N PHE A 72 -41.98 -3.95 0.99
CA PHE A 72 -40.81 -4.81 0.91
C PHE A 72 -39.75 -4.44 1.95
N VAL A 73 -39.48 -3.15 2.15
CA VAL A 73 -38.54 -2.67 3.17
C VAL A 73 -39.04 -2.98 4.57
N MET A 74 -40.34 -2.84 4.83
CA MET A 74 -40.94 -3.18 6.13
C MET A 74 -40.73 -4.65 6.48
N TRP A 75 -40.94 -5.55 5.52
CA TRP A 75 -40.59 -6.96 5.70
C TRP A 75 -39.11 -7.15 6.05
N LEU A 76 -38.18 -6.50 5.35
CA LEU A 76 -36.75 -6.65 5.63
C LEU A 76 -36.37 -6.24 7.06
N LEU A 77 -37.06 -5.25 7.63
CA LEU A 77 -36.86 -4.79 9.01
C LEU A 77 -37.39 -5.78 10.05
N THR A 78 -38.39 -6.61 9.69
CA THR A 78 -38.86 -7.71 10.56
C THR A 78 -37.89 -8.89 10.63
N LEU A 79 -36.90 -8.96 9.73
CA LEU A 79 -35.93 -10.06 9.73
C LEU A 79 -34.96 -9.91 10.91
N GLY A 80 -34.92 -10.94 11.76
CA GLY A 80 -33.98 -11.10 12.85
C GLY A 80 -33.27 -12.46 12.79
N LYS A 81 -32.05 -12.52 13.29
CA LYS A 81 -31.32 -13.78 13.53
C LYS A 81 -31.65 -14.31 14.93
N ARG A 82 -31.35 -15.59 15.17
CA ARG A 82 -31.54 -16.26 16.48
C ARG A 82 -30.79 -15.61 17.64
N ASP A 83 -29.75 -14.82 17.35
CA ASP A 83 -28.95 -14.08 18.33
C ASP A 83 -29.51 -12.68 18.63
N GLY A 84 -30.71 -12.34 18.13
CA GLY A 84 -31.33 -11.03 18.28
C GLY A 84 -30.76 -9.94 17.36
N THR A 85 -29.79 -10.25 16.50
CA THR A 85 -29.20 -9.28 15.56
C THR A 85 -29.93 -9.27 14.21
N HIS A 86 -29.92 -8.12 13.53
CA HIS A 86 -30.49 -8.01 12.18
C HIS A 86 -29.54 -8.59 11.09
N PRO A 87 -30.08 -9.02 9.94
CA PRO A 87 -29.28 -9.40 8.78
C PRO A 87 -28.38 -8.26 8.28
N GLY A 88 -27.22 -8.63 7.73
CA GLY A 88 -26.32 -7.64 7.13
C GLY A 88 -26.85 -7.11 5.79
N PHE A 89 -26.34 -5.96 5.34
CA PHE A 89 -26.76 -5.34 4.08
C PHE A 89 -26.61 -6.25 2.85
N SER A 90 -25.60 -7.14 2.85
CA SER A 90 -25.44 -8.14 1.78
C SER A 90 -26.61 -9.14 1.73
N SER A 91 -27.19 -9.50 2.88
CA SER A 91 -28.38 -10.35 2.95
C SER A 91 -29.61 -9.63 2.36
N TYR A 92 -29.81 -8.35 2.68
CA TYR A 92 -30.87 -7.55 2.08
C TYR A 92 -30.72 -7.43 0.55
N GLY A 93 -29.49 -7.29 0.04
CA GLY A 93 -29.22 -7.33 -1.39
C GLY A 93 -29.66 -8.65 -2.06
N ASN A 94 -29.45 -9.79 -1.38
CA ASN A 94 -29.92 -11.09 -1.87
C ASN A 94 -31.45 -11.18 -1.89
N HIS A 95 -32.13 -10.64 -0.87
CA HIS A 95 -33.59 -10.58 -0.82
C HIS A 95 -34.15 -9.72 -1.96
N ARG A 96 -33.54 -8.57 -2.25
CA ARG A 96 -33.91 -7.72 -3.40
C ARG A 96 -33.79 -8.46 -4.73
N ALA A 97 -32.68 -9.19 -4.93
CA ALA A 97 -32.50 -10.01 -6.12
C ALA A 97 -33.55 -11.13 -6.22
N ALA A 98 -33.96 -11.70 -5.08
CA ALA A 98 -35.03 -12.69 -5.02
C ALA A 98 -36.40 -12.09 -5.40
N LEU A 99 -36.70 -10.85 -5.01
CA LEU A 99 -37.91 -10.14 -5.43
C LEU A 99 -37.94 -9.91 -6.95
N SER A 100 -36.86 -9.40 -7.55
CA SER A 100 -36.77 -9.27 -9.01
C SER A 100 -36.92 -10.63 -9.71
N ASN A 101 -36.40 -11.69 -9.09
CA ASN A 101 -36.58 -13.04 -9.59
C ASN A 101 -38.04 -13.51 -9.47
N LEU A 102 -38.78 -13.14 -8.42
CA LEU A 102 -40.21 -13.46 -8.27
C LEU A 102 -41.04 -12.86 -9.41
N TYR A 103 -40.85 -11.56 -9.71
CA TYR A 103 -41.47 -10.90 -10.88
C TYR A 103 -41.17 -11.66 -12.18
N ARG A 104 -39.90 -12.03 -12.38
CA ARG A 104 -39.46 -12.79 -13.56
C ARG A 104 -40.07 -14.21 -13.62
N LEU A 105 -40.30 -14.86 -12.48
CA LEU A 105 -40.89 -16.20 -12.42
C LEU A 105 -42.34 -16.19 -12.91
N TYR A 106 -43.12 -15.19 -12.49
CA TYR A 106 -44.52 -15.04 -12.87
C TYR A 106 -44.72 -14.26 -14.18
N GLY A 107 -43.64 -13.83 -14.83
CA GLY A 107 -43.69 -13.16 -16.13
C GLY A 107 -44.17 -11.70 -16.07
N VAL A 108 -44.13 -11.09 -14.89
CA VAL A 108 -44.55 -9.70 -14.66
C VAL A 108 -43.34 -8.77 -14.73
N LEU A 109 -43.46 -7.65 -15.45
CA LEU A 109 -42.42 -6.62 -15.49
C LEU A 109 -42.54 -5.73 -14.26
N MET A 110 -41.44 -5.54 -13.54
CA MET A 110 -41.39 -4.59 -12.42
C MET A 110 -41.48 -3.16 -12.97
N LEU A 111 -42.42 -2.36 -12.45
CA LEU A 111 -42.61 -0.98 -12.89
C LEU A 111 -41.32 -0.16 -12.68
N PRO A 112 -41.00 0.78 -13.59
CA PRO A 112 -39.82 1.65 -13.44
C PRO A 112 -39.83 2.44 -12.13
N LYS A 113 -41.01 2.93 -11.72
CA LYS A 113 -41.20 3.64 -10.45
C LYS A 113 -40.80 2.77 -9.25
N LEU A 114 -41.35 1.56 -9.15
CA LEU A 114 -40.99 0.61 -8.08
C LEU A 114 -39.50 0.27 -8.08
N THR A 115 -38.88 0.13 -9.26
CA THR A 115 -37.43 -0.13 -9.38
C THR A 115 -36.60 1.05 -8.86
N GLN A 116 -37.02 2.28 -9.14
CA GLN A 116 -36.40 3.51 -8.66
C GLN A 116 -36.56 3.65 -7.15
N ASP A 117 -37.75 3.43 -6.63
CA ASP A 117 -38.07 3.53 -5.20
C ASP A 117 -37.27 2.49 -4.40
N LEU A 118 -37.24 1.22 -4.85
CA LEU A 118 -36.39 0.17 -4.28
C LEU A 118 -34.90 0.53 -4.34
N THR A 119 -34.46 1.37 -5.27
CA THR A 119 -33.08 1.83 -5.33
C THR A 119 -32.80 2.91 -4.30
N THR A 120 -33.72 3.85 -4.13
CA THR A 120 -33.63 4.94 -3.15
C THR A 120 -33.69 4.37 -1.73
N ASP A 121 -34.70 3.57 -1.42
CA ASP A 121 -34.92 3.05 -0.07
C ASP A 121 -33.77 2.13 0.37
N PHE A 122 -33.19 1.35 -0.54
CA PHE A 122 -32.01 0.55 -0.23
C PHE A 122 -30.75 1.40 0.02
N LYS A 123 -30.64 2.58 -0.61
CA LYS A 123 -29.54 3.52 -0.31
C LYS A 123 -29.72 4.11 1.09
N ASP A 124 -30.94 4.46 1.46
CA ASP A 124 -31.22 5.04 2.77
C ASP A 124 -31.14 3.99 3.88
N LEU A 125 -31.62 2.77 3.65
CA LEU A 125 -31.41 1.62 4.54
C LEU A 125 -29.91 1.36 4.74
N LYS A 126 -29.09 1.43 3.67
CA LYS A 126 -27.64 1.30 3.78
C LYS A 126 -27.01 2.40 4.65
N ARG A 127 -27.47 3.64 4.50
CA ARG A 127 -27.00 4.79 5.28
C ARG A 127 -27.38 4.66 6.75
N GLN A 128 -28.63 4.28 7.04
CA GLN A 128 -29.10 4.04 8.40
C GLN A 128 -28.34 2.89 9.07
N LEU A 129 -28.16 1.76 8.37
CA LEU A 129 -27.34 0.66 8.89
C LEU A 129 -25.87 1.06 9.09
N ALA A 130 -25.32 1.91 8.23
CA ALA A 130 -23.96 2.42 8.39
C ALA A 130 -23.85 3.40 9.58
N SER A 131 -24.85 4.25 9.80
CA SER A 131 -24.95 5.14 10.96
C SER A 131 -25.10 4.35 12.25
N ASN A 132 -25.97 3.34 12.24
CA ASN A 132 -26.17 2.45 13.38
C ASN A 132 -24.91 1.63 13.66
N ALA A 133 -24.22 1.13 12.63
CA ALA A 133 -22.93 0.45 12.79
C ALA A 133 -21.81 1.39 13.27
N ALA A 134 -21.89 2.70 12.98
CA ALA A 134 -21.01 3.71 13.55
C ALA A 134 -21.33 4.00 15.04
N HIS A 135 -22.56 3.71 15.49
CA HIS A 135 -23.00 3.87 16.88
C HIS A 135 -23.02 2.57 17.70
N GLY A 136 -22.85 1.41 17.05
CA GLY A 136 -22.72 0.14 17.74
C GLY A 136 -23.15 -1.03 16.86
N THR A 137 -22.44 -2.13 16.98
CA THR A 137 -22.75 -3.47 16.45
C THR A 137 -22.45 -3.77 14.95
N VAL A 138 -21.32 -4.48 14.79
CA VAL A 138 -20.93 -5.46 13.75
C VAL A 138 -20.07 -5.00 12.55
N LYS A 139 -18.74 -5.17 12.69
CA LYS A 139 -17.86 -5.87 11.73
C LYS A 139 -16.80 -6.69 12.51
N ILE A 140 -16.82 -8.00 12.31
CA ILE A 140 -16.14 -9.02 13.15
C ILE A 140 -14.58 -8.95 13.11
N THR A 141 -13.97 -8.24 12.15
CA THR A 141 -12.50 -8.06 12.11
C THR A 141 -11.99 -6.82 12.86
N THR A 142 -12.75 -5.73 12.89
CA THR A 142 -12.37 -4.49 13.60
C THR A 142 -12.72 -4.52 15.09
N GLU A 143 -13.63 -5.40 15.50
CA GLU A 143 -14.11 -5.45 16.89
C GLU A 143 -13.02 -5.89 17.88
N ARG A 144 -12.20 -6.88 17.52
CA ARG A 144 -11.08 -7.31 18.36
C ARG A 144 -10.09 -6.18 18.58
N PHE A 145 -9.72 -5.49 17.49
CA PHE A 145 -8.81 -4.35 17.56
C PHE A 145 -9.42 -3.20 18.36
N ARG A 146 -10.70 -2.88 18.13
CA ARG A 146 -11.44 -1.86 18.89
C ARG A 146 -11.42 -2.15 20.38
N LYS A 147 -11.76 -3.37 20.81
CA LYS A 147 -11.72 -3.77 22.23
C LYS A 147 -10.33 -3.60 22.85
N GLN A 148 -9.27 -4.00 22.14
CA GLN A 148 -7.90 -3.84 22.62
C GLN A 148 -7.48 -2.36 22.66
N LEU A 149 -7.87 -1.58 21.66
CA LEU A 149 -7.62 -0.14 21.62
C LEU A 149 -8.32 0.56 22.78
N THR A 150 -9.61 0.29 23.02
CA THR A 150 -10.35 0.81 24.17
C THR A 150 -9.65 0.43 25.48
N LYS A 151 -9.27 -0.85 25.65
CA LYS A 151 -8.54 -1.31 26.84
C LYS A 151 -7.21 -0.58 27.04
N LEU A 152 -6.48 -0.28 25.95
CA LEU A 152 -5.23 0.47 26.00
C LEU A 152 -5.45 1.93 26.41
N LEU A 153 -6.44 2.59 25.81
CA LEU A 153 -6.77 3.99 26.07
C LEU A 153 -7.28 4.21 27.51
N SER A 154 -7.94 3.20 28.10
CA SER A 154 -8.39 3.22 29.49
C SER A 154 -7.30 2.91 30.51
N LYS A 155 -6.06 2.59 30.11
CA LYS A 155 -4.97 2.38 31.07
C LYS A 155 -4.65 3.71 31.77
N PRO A 156 -4.45 3.74 33.11
CA PRO A 156 -4.21 4.99 33.84
C PRO A 156 -3.10 5.85 33.25
N THR A 157 -1.94 5.24 32.95
CA THR A 157 -0.78 5.94 32.37
C THR A 157 -1.07 6.54 30.99
N VAL A 158 -1.92 5.89 30.19
CA VAL A 158 -2.30 6.38 28.85
C VAL A 158 -3.36 7.46 28.97
N ALA A 159 -4.36 7.27 29.82
CA ALA A 159 -5.41 8.24 30.08
C ALA A 159 -4.86 9.56 30.64
N GLU A 160 -3.89 9.49 31.55
CA GLU A 160 -3.18 10.65 32.08
C GLU A 160 -2.42 11.41 30.98
N GLU A 161 -1.70 10.70 30.11
CA GLU A 161 -0.99 11.31 28.98
C GLU A 161 -1.95 11.92 27.94
N LEU A 162 -3.10 11.30 27.71
CA LEU A 162 -4.17 11.84 26.86
C LEU A 162 -4.73 13.14 27.43
N ASN A 163 -5.03 13.16 28.73
CA ASN A 163 -5.48 14.36 29.43
C ASN A 163 -4.42 15.47 29.40
N ARG A 164 -3.14 15.13 29.64
CA ARG A 164 -2.01 16.06 29.56
C ARG A 164 -1.89 16.72 28.17
N ARG A 165 -2.25 15.99 27.11
CA ARG A 165 -2.24 16.48 25.72
C ARG A 165 -3.57 17.10 25.27
N GLY A 166 -4.60 17.14 26.13
CA GLY A 166 -5.93 17.64 25.77
C GLY A 166 -6.64 16.80 24.71
N ILE A 167 -6.40 15.49 24.68
CA ILE A 167 -7.00 14.56 23.71
C ILE A 167 -8.02 13.67 24.42
N HIS A 168 -9.27 13.67 23.96
CA HIS A 168 -10.28 12.76 24.48
C HIS A 168 -10.11 11.36 23.87
N ALA A 169 -10.20 10.31 24.70
CA ALA A 169 -10.04 8.93 24.23
C ALA A 169 -11.10 8.53 23.19
N GLU A 170 -12.28 9.12 23.27
CA GLU A 170 -13.41 8.95 22.35
C GLU A 170 -13.13 9.48 20.92
N ASP A 171 -12.18 10.41 20.76
CA ASP A 171 -11.73 10.90 19.44
C ASP A 171 -10.80 9.88 18.73
N ILE A 172 -10.36 8.84 19.44
CA ILE A 172 -9.43 7.82 18.92
C ILE A 172 -10.21 6.56 18.56
N GLY A 173 -10.66 6.51 17.30
CA GLY A 173 -11.29 5.35 16.70
C GLY A 173 -10.34 4.39 15.99
N THR A 174 -10.89 3.26 15.52
CA THR A 174 -10.15 2.22 14.77
C THR A 174 -9.56 2.72 13.44
N HIS A 175 -10.13 3.78 12.87
CA HIS A 175 -9.63 4.43 11.67
C HIS A 175 -8.64 5.58 11.95
N SER A 176 -8.48 6.01 13.21
CA SER A 176 -7.71 7.21 13.55
C SER A 176 -6.24 7.06 13.20
N LEU A 177 -5.63 5.86 13.32
CA LEU A 177 -4.24 5.62 12.92
C LEU A 177 -4.01 5.96 11.44
N ARG A 178 -4.82 5.37 10.55
CA ARG A 178 -4.72 5.59 9.11
C ARG A 178 -5.02 7.03 8.72
N LYS A 179 -6.10 7.60 9.28
CA LYS A 179 -6.50 8.99 9.01
C LYS A 179 -5.43 9.97 9.47
N ARG A 180 -4.87 9.78 10.67
CA ARG A 180 -3.79 10.62 11.19
C ARG A 180 -2.55 10.53 10.32
N SER A 181 -2.13 9.34 9.88
CA SER A 181 -1.00 9.22 8.95
C SER A 181 -1.25 9.94 7.63
N SER A 182 -2.45 9.82 7.04
CA SER A 182 -2.76 10.57 5.81
C SER A 182 -2.76 12.08 6.02
N THR A 183 -3.36 12.56 7.11
CA THR A 183 -3.39 13.98 7.45
C THR A 183 -1.98 14.51 7.69
N TYR A 184 -1.17 13.79 8.46
CA TYR A 184 0.23 14.12 8.71
C TYR A 184 1.03 14.27 7.42
N CYS A 185 0.86 13.35 6.47
CA CYS A 185 1.50 13.48 5.16
C CYS A 185 1.05 14.73 4.41
N SER A 186 -0.26 15.03 4.41
CA SER A 186 -0.80 16.15 3.62
C SER A 186 -0.65 17.53 4.29
N SER A 187 -0.50 17.59 5.62
CA SER A 187 -0.48 18.84 6.38
C SER A 187 0.81 19.10 7.15
N GLY A 188 1.77 18.17 7.14
CA GLY A 188 3.04 18.31 7.85
C GLY A 188 4.00 19.32 7.22
N SER A 189 3.80 19.70 5.96
CA SER A 189 4.61 20.69 5.24
C SER A 189 3.87 21.18 3.99
N THR A 190 4.22 22.37 3.50
CA THR A 190 3.83 22.85 2.17
C THR A 190 4.50 22.07 1.04
N ALA A 191 5.59 21.35 1.34
CA ALA A 191 6.25 20.39 0.45
C ALA A 191 5.74 18.96 0.65
N CYS A 192 4.46 18.78 0.99
CA CYS A 192 3.86 17.47 1.24
C CYS A 192 3.85 16.56 -0.01
N PRO A 193 3.81 15.22 0.15
CA PRO A 193 3.54 14.31 -0.96
C PRO A 193 2.20 14.62 -1.65
N SER A 194 2.09 14.25 -2.93
CA SER A 194 0.83 14.36 -3.67
C SER A 194 -0.32 13.68 -2.94
N SER A 195 -1.47 14.36 -2.85
CA SER A 195 -2.68 13.83 -2.23
C SER A 195 -3.08 12.47 -2.82
N ILE A 196 -2.83 12.26 -4.12
CA ILE A 196 -3.10 10.99 -4.80
C ILE A 196 -2.25 9.85 -4.24
N ALA A 197 -0.95 10.09 -4.05
CA ALA A 197 -0.07 9.10 -3.43
C ALA A 197 -0.51 8.79 -1.99
N VAL A 198 -0.89 9.82 -1.23
CA VAL A 198 -1.42 9.66 0.14
C VAL A 198 -2.69 8.82 0.14
N HIS A 199 -3.66 9.12 -0.72
CA HIS A 199 -4.93 8.40 -0.81
C HIS A 199 -4.73 6.94 -1.26
N LEU A 200 -3.87 6.70 -2.26
CA LEU A 200 -3.55 5.34 -2.72
C LEU A 200 -2.86 4.53 -1.62
N ARG A 201 -1.88 5.11 -0.91
CA ARG A 201 -1.21 4.48 0.24
C ARG A 201 -2.16 4.22 1.41
N ALA A 202 -3.15 5.09 1.61
CA ALA A 202 -4.23 4.90 2.57
C ALA A 202 -5.28 3.86 2.12
N GLY A 203 -5.17 3.32 0.90
CA GLY A 203 -6.12 2.36 0.35
C GLY A 203 -7.50 2.97 0.06
N TRP A 204 -7.57 4.27 -0.22
CA TRP A 204 -8.80 4.96 -0.58
C TRP A 204 -9.02 4.96 -2.08
N THR A 205 -10.29 4.91 -2.49
CA THR A 205 -10.68 5.07 -3.90
C THR A 205 -10.66 6.55 -4.27
N LEU A 206 -10.01 6.92 -5.37
CA LEU A 206 -9.91 8.31 -5.84
C LEU A 206 -11.23 8.82 -6.49
N GLY A 207 -12.24 7.97 -6.64
CA GLY A 207 -13.47 8.28 -7.35
C GLY A 207 -13.34 8.14 -8.88
N HIS A 208 -14.48 8.17 -9.59
CA HIS A 208 -14.53 7.85 -11.02
C HIS A 208 -13.71 8.80 -11.91
N GLY A 209 -13.67 10.10 -11.59
CA GLY A 209 -12.91 11.09 -12.37
C GLY A 209 -11.40 10.93 -12.19
N GLN A 210 -10.91 10.93 -10.95
CA GLN A 210 -9.48 10.88 -10.68
C GLN A 210 -8.86 9.52 -11.03
N ASN A 211 -9.55 8.39 -10.81
CA ASN A 211 -9.03 7.06 -11.19
C ASN A 211 -8.76 6.93 -12.71
N THR A 212 -9.47 7.68 -13.55
CA THR A 212 -9.29 7.63 -15.01
C THR A 212 -7.99 8.31 -15.43
N TYR A 213 -7.63 9.41 -14.77
CA TYR A 213 -6.54 10.30 -15.21
C TYR A 213 -5.28 10.22 -14.34
N GLN A 214 -5.40 9.74 -13.11
CA GLN A 214 -4.32 9.72 -12.14
C GLN A 214 -3.99 8.28 -11.76
N ARG A 215 -2.71 7.93 -11.95
CA ARG A 215 -2.20 6.58 -11.71
C ARG A 215 -1.27 6.58 -10.50
N TYR A 216 -0.92 5.37 -10.07
CA TYR A 216 0.12 5.17 -9.08
C TYR A 216 1.43 5.80 -9.58
N GLU A 217 1.98 6.72 -8.79
CA GLU A 217 3.27 7.36 -9.02
C GLU A 217 4.26 6.90 -7.97
N ALA A 218 5.26 6.11 -8.39
CA ALA A 218 6.24 5.52 -7.48
C ALA A 218 7.01 6.59 -6.67
N ALA A 219 7.25 7.76 -7.25
CA ALA A 219 7.90 8.86 -6.57
C ALA A 219 7.07 9.42 -5.40
N GLY A 220 5.78 9.64 -5.64
CA GLY A 220 4.87 10.10 -4.60
C GLY A 220 4.74 9.06 -3.49
N ASP A 221 4.65 7.77 -3.84
CA ASP A 221 4.57 6.69 -2.88
C ASP A 221 5.80 6.64 -1.96
N MET A 222 7.02 6.69 -2.52
CA MET A 222 8.26 6.70 -1.75
C MET A 222 8.35 7.91 -0.81
N HIS A 223 7.93 9.10 -1.27
CA HIS A 223 7.85 10.31 -0.45
C HIS A 223 6.85 10.14 0.71
N VAL A 224 5.66 9.58 0.45
CA VAL A 224 4.70 9.24 1.52
C VAL A 224 5.32 8.28 2.52
N GLY A 225 6.00 7.23 2.05
CA GLY A 225 6.69 6.24 2.87
C GLY A 225 7.69 6.87 3.85
N ARG A 226 8.58 7.72 3.34
CA ARG A 226 9.57 8.45 4.16
C ARG A 226 8.91 9.36 5.19
N THR A 227 7.85 10.06 4.77
CA THR A 227 7.08 10.95 5.64
C THR A 227 6.44 10.17 6.80
N VAL A 228 5.74 9.07 6.53
CA VAL A 228 5.09 8.27 7.58
C VAL A 228 6.09 7.55 8.50
N CYS A 229 7.33 7.33 8.05
CA CYS A 229 8.42 6.86 8.90
C CYS A 229 8.95 7.94 9.86
N GLY A 230 8.48 9.18 9.77
CA GLY A 230 8.87 10.28 10.65
C GLY A 230 10.20 10.92 10.29
N LEU A 231 10.68 10.76 9.06
CA LEU A 231 11.90 11.43 8.62
C LEU A 231 11.68 12.95 8.49
N PRO A 232 12.66 13.79 8.88
CA PRO A 232 12.52 15.25 8.90
C PRO A 232 12.53 15.85 7.50
N LEU A 233 11.43 16.46 7.05
CA LEU A 233 11.29 17.01 5.68
C LEU A 233 12.21 18.20 5.40
N ASP A 234 12.65 18.88 6.46
CA ASP A 234 13.45 20.10 6.49
C ASP A 234 14.94 19.83 6.76
N SER A 235 15.37 18.58 6.61
CA SER A 235 16.75 18.16 6.84
C SER A 235 17.23 17.19 5.76
N PRO A 236 18.53 17.19 5.43
CA PRO A 236 19.15 16.14 4.60
C PRO A 236 18.93 14.73 5.16
N GLY A 237 18.65 14.63 6.47
CA GLY A 237 18.21 13.40 7.12
C GLY A 237 16.93 12.79 6.53
N PHE A 238 16.16 13.51 5.71
CA PHE A 238 15.07 12.92 4.94
C PHE A 238 15.51 11.82 3.97
N ALA A 239 16.76 11.92 3.49
CA ALA A 239 17.36 10.97 2.57
C ALA A 239 17.92 9.72 3.28
N LEU A 240 17.85 9.64 4.62
CA LEU A 240 18.44 8.54 5.38
C LEU A 240 17.93 7.18 4.90
N LEU A 241 18.85 6.23 4.75
CA LEU A 241 18.55 4.84 4.44
C LEU A 241 18.24 4.07 5.73
N PRO A 242 17.37 3.04 5.68
CA PRO A 242 17.20 2.15 6.82
C PRO A 242 18.52 1.42 7.12
N PRO A 243 18.73 0.94 8.36
CA PRO A 243 19.85 0.07 8.67
C PRO A 243 19.88 -1.13 7.72
N HIS A 244 21.02 -1.36 7.08
CA HIS A 244 21.24 -2.45 6.13
C HIS A 244 22.69 -2.95 6.21
N PHE A 245 22.90 -4.20 5.85
CA PHE A 245 24.24 -4.78 5.74
C PHE A 245 24.87 -4.39 4.40
N ILE A 246 26.19 -4.19 4.39
CA ILE A 246 26.92 -3.79 3.17
C ILE A 246 26.91 -4.93 2.14
N ALA A 247 27.09 -6.16 2.61
CA ALA A 247 27.10 -7.36 1.78
C ALA A 247 26.48 -8.53 2.55
N ARG A 248 25.95 -9.49 1.78
CA ARG A 248 25.40 -10.74 2.31
C ARG A 248 26.41 -11.87 2.18
N ASP A 249 27.01 -12.25 3.30
CA ASP A 249 27.92 -13.39 3.40
C ASP A 249 27.23 -14.65 3.99
N GLN A 250 27.96 -15.77 3.99
CA GLN A 250 27.47 -17.03 4.54
C GLN A 250 27.15 -16.89 6.03
N HIS A 251 28.00 -16.20 6.78
CA HIS A 251 27.80 -15.96 8.21
C HIS A 251 26.50 -15.20 8.52
N LEU A 252 26.14 -14.21 7.71
CA LEU A 252 24.88 -13.49 7.83
C LEU A 252 23.69 -14.41 7.53
N SER A 253 23.81 -15.26 6.50
CA SER A 253 22.77 -16.22 6.13
C SER A 253 22.55 -17.29 7.22
N ASP A 254 23.63 -17.78 7.84
CA ASP A 254 23.58 -18.70 8.97
C ASP A 254 22.98 -18.04 10.21
N THR A 255 23.35 -16.78 10.46
CA THR A 255 22.79 -15.98 11.57
C THR A 255 21.30 -15.75 11.39
N MET A 256 20.85 -15.39 10.19
CA MET A 256 19.43 -15.24 9.89
C MET A 256 18.66 -16.54 10.12
N SER A 257 19.22 -17.67 9.68
CA SER A 257 18.65 -19.00 9.91
C SER A 257 18.57 -19.35 11.39
N ARG A 258 19.56 -18.93 12.18
CA ARG A 258 19.59 -19.12 13.64
C ARG A 258 18.56 -18.24 14.36
N VAL A 259 18.44 -16.97 13.98
CA VAL A 259 17.58 -15.98 14.65
C VAL A 259 16.10 -16.16 14.29
N PHE A 260 15.80 -16.43 13.02
CA PHE A 260 14.41 -16.49 12.52
C PHE A 260 13.95 -17.91 12.14
N GLY A 261 14.84 -18.90 12.17
CA GLY A 261 14.55 -20.25 11.69
C GLY A 261 14.58 -20.36 10.16
N LYS A 262 13.97 -21.43 9.63
CA LYS A 262 13.86 -21.64 8.18
C LYS A 262 12.85 -20.67 7.58
N LEU A 263 13.36 -19.72 6.80
CA LEU A 263 12.55 -18.76 6.04
C LEU A 263 12.50 -19.15 4.56
N PRO A 264 11.36 -18.97 3.87
CA PRO A 264 11.33 -19.02 2.42
C PRO A 264 12.27 -17.98 1.79
N ASP A 265 13.00 -18.35 0.74
CA ASP A 265 13.94 -17.45 0.06
C ASP A 265 13.30 -16.13 -0.37
N GLY A 266 12.03 -16.19 -0.78
CA GLY A 266 11.26 -15.03 -1.21
C GLY A 266 10.98 -13.98 -0.14
N ILE A 267 11.23 -14.25 1.15
CA ILE A 267 11.11 -13.28 2.25
C ILE A 267 12.43 -13.05 2.98
N SER A 268 13.53 -13.65 2.51
CA SER A 268 14.82 -13.54 3.16
C SER A 268 15.29 -12.09 3.28
N PHE A 269 14.99 -11.24 2.30
CA PHE A 269 15.35 -9.81 2.34
C PHE A 269 14.68 -9.05 3.50
N ILE A 270 13.47 -9.46 3.90
CA ILE A 270 12.74 -8.85 5.02
C ILE A 270 13.45 -9.18 6.32
N ALA A 271 13.85 -10.45 6.48
CA ALA A 271 14.58 -10.91 7.65
C ALA A 271 15.95 -10.24 7.76
N GLU A 272 16.63 -10.01 6.64
CA GLU A 272 17.91 -9.30 6.58
C GLU A 272 17.76 -7.85 7.09
N HIS A 273 16.79 -7.10 6.59
CA HIS A 273 16.51 -5.73 7.05
C HIS A 273 16.02 -5.69 8.51
N THR A 274 15.25 -6.69 8.92
CA THR A 274 14.79 -6.82 10.31
C THR A 274 15.97 -7.05 11.24
N LEU A 275 16.90 -7.94 10.86
CA LEU A 275 18.13 -8.21 11.60
C LEU A 275 19.00 -6.96 11.69
N ALA A 276 19.22 -6.27 10.56
CA ALA A 276 19.98 -5.03 10.54
C ALA A 276 19.40 -3.98 11.48
N SER A 277 18.07 -3.81 11.46
CA SER A 277 17.36 -2.89 12.35
C SER A 277 17.50 -3.29 13.82
N MET A 278 17.36 -4.58 14.16
CA MET A 278 17.54 -5.07 15.53
C MET A 278 18.97 -4.88 16.04
N VAL A 279 19.97 -5.11 15.19
CA VAL A 279 21.40 -4.93 15.53
C VAL A 279 21.71 -3.45 15.76
N PHE A 280 21.24 -2.58 14.86
CA PHE A 280 21.41 -1.13 14.96
C PHE A 280 20.79 -0.58 16.26
N HIS A 281 19.54 -0.95 16.54
CA HIS A 281 18.80 -0.49 17.73
C HIS A 281 19.01 -1.34 18.99
N SER A 282 19.98 -2.26 19.01
CA SER A 282 20.09 -3.24 20.10
C SER A 282 20.31 -2.63 21.49
N ASP A 283 21.04 -1.52 21.61
CA ASP A 283 21.24 -0.83 22.91
C ASP A 283 19.94 -0.20 23.42
N PHE A 284 19.14 0.40 22.51
CA PHE A 284 17.81 0.92 22.84
C PHE A 284 16.89 -0.21 23.30
N VAL A 285 16.86 -1.33 22.56
CA VAL A 285 16.04 -2.48 22.92
C VAL A 285 16.42 -3.01 24.31
N LYS A 286 17.72 -3.21 24.59
CA LYS A 286 18.20 -3.68 25.90
C LYS A 286 17.84 -2.75 27.05
N SER A 287 17.84 -1.43 26.83
CA SER A 287 17.58 -0.45 27.89
C SER A 287 16.08 -0.16 28.14
N HIS A 288 15.22 -0.38 27.14
CA HIS A 288 13.81 0.05 27.22
C HIS A 288 12.78 -1.08 27.27
N VAL A 289 13.14 -2.31 26.86
CA VAL A 289 12.20 -3.45 26.99
C VAL A 289 12.24 -4.02 28.41
N HIS A 290 11.10 -4.53 28.87
CA HIS A 290 11.01 -5.23 30.15
C HIS A 290 12.02 -6.40 30.19
N PRO A 291 12.69 -6.68 31.33
CA PRO A 291 13.65 -7.78 31.45
C PRO A 291 13.10 -9.16 31.02
N ASP A 292 11.80 -9.40 31.22
CA ASP A 292 11.13 -10.64 30.80
C ASP A 292 10.63 -10.64 29.33
N HIS A 293 11.00 -9.63 28.53
CA HIS A 293 10.52 -9.51 27.17
C HIS A 293 11.08 -10.63 26.28
N ARG A 294 10.21 -11.28 25.50
CA ARG A 294 10.52 -12.46 24.66
C ARG A 294 11.60 -12.24 23.59
N VAL A 295 11.97 -10.99 23.31
CA VAL A 295 13.06 -10.65 22.38
C VAL A 295 14.45 -10.91 22.98
N LEU A 296 14.60 -10.74 24.30
CA LEU A 296 15.86 -10.87 25.01
C LEU A 296 16.40 -12.32 25.02
N PRO A 297 15.58 -13.39 25.19
CA PRO A 297 16.05 -14.76 25.04
C PRO A 297 16.27 -15.21 23.59
N SER A 298 16.11 -14.32 22.59
CA SER A 298 16.38 -14.70 21.20
C SER A 298 17.88 -14.91 20.95
N PRO A 299 18.26 -15.75 19.97
CA PRO A 299 19.67 -16.03 19.69
C PRO A 299 20.52 -14.79 19.42
N LEU A 300 19.93 -13.72 18.89
CA LEU A 300 20.62 -12.45 18.64
C LEU A 300 21.21 -11.84 19.92
N PHE A 301 20.48 -11.91 21.03
CA PHE A 301 20.87 -11.28 22.30
C PHE A 301 21.57 -12.25 23.26
N GLN A 302 21.47 -13.56 23.03
CA GLN A 302 22.06 -14.60 23.88
C GLN A 302 23.46 -15.03 23.45
N VAL A 303 23.82 -14.88 22.18
CA VAL A 303 25.15 -15.25 21.68
C VAL A 303 26.14 -14.14 22.01
N PRO A 304 27.18 -14.40 22.83
CA PRO A 304 28.19 -13.40 23.14
C PRO A 304 28.89 -12.92 21.87
N GLY A 305 29.15 -11.62 21.75
CA GLY A 305 29.89 -11.04 20.62
C GLY A 305 29.09 -10.86 19.32
N LEU A 306 28.01 -11.61 19.09
CA LEU A 306 27.28 -11.61 17.81
C LEU A 306 26.79 -10.22 17.37
N ILE A 307 26.21 -9.45 18.28
CA ILE A 307 25.77 -8.07 17.97
C ILE A 307 26.95 -7.18 17.58
N ALA A 308 28.09 -7.31 18.28
CA ALA A 308 29.27 -6.51 17.99
C ALA A 308 29.85 -6.86 16.61
N GLU A 309 29.91 -8.14 16.27
CA GLU A 309 30.32 -8.64 14.95
C GLU A 309 29.40 -8.12 13.83
N LEU A 310 28.08 -8.25 14.00
CA LEU A 310 27.11 -7.78 13.02
C LEU A 310 27.11 -6.25 12.87
N ARG A 311 27.38 -5.51 13.94
CA ARG A 311 27.50 -4.03 13.90
C ARG A 311 28.64 -3.56 13.00
N LEU A 312 29.72 -4.33 12.88
CA LEU A 312 30.82 -4.01 11.96
C LEU A 312 30.42 -4.17 10.49
N LYS A 313 29.41 -4.98 10.21
CA LYS A 313 28.89 -5.24 8.85
C LYS A 313 27.77 -4.31 8.42
N LEU A 314 27.25 -3.49 9.33
CA LEU A 314 26.22 -2.49 9.02
C LEU A 314 26.83 -1.32 8.24
N SER A 315 26.07 -0.81 7.28
CA SER A 315 26.42 0.44 6.61
C SER A 315 26.39 1.60 7.63
N ARG A 316 27.48 2.37 7.68
CA ARG A 316 27.64 3.53 8.57
C ARG A 316 27.40 4.87 7.87
N SER A 317 27.32 4.88 6.55
CA SER A 317 27.19 6.10 5.77
C SER A 317 25.76 6.28 5.26
N SER A 318 25.33 7.54 5.24
CA SER A 318 24.16 8.02 4.51
C SER A 318 24.39 8.02 2.99
N SER A 319 25.62 7.75 2.54
CA SER A 319 26.01 7.73 1.14
C SER A 319 25.55 6.42 0.49
N SER A 320 25.08 6.53 -0.75
CA SER A 320 24.74 5.37 -1.57
C SER A 320 25.94 4.44 -1.68
N ASN A 321 25.77 3.20 -1.24
CA ASN A 321 26.62 2.09 -1.66
C ASN A 321 25.91 1.41 -2.86
N ASP A 322 26.64 0.64 -3.67
CA ASP A 322 26.10 -0.06 -4.86
C ASP A 322 24.83 -0.90 -4.59
N SER A 323 24.57 -1.27 -3.33
CA SER A 323 23.42 -2.08 -2.93
C SER A 323 22.13 -1.29 -2.64
N MET A 324 22.21 -0.02 -2.21
CA MET A 324 21.02 0.74 -1.81
C MET A 324 21.21 2.26 -1.94
N THR A 325 20.28 2.89 -2.65
CA THR A 325 20.27 4.34 -2.88
C THR A 325 18.95 4.96 -2.46
N ALA A 326 19.01 6.12 -1.83
CA ALA A 326 17.84 6.87 -1.44
C ALA A 326 17.17 7.47 -2.68
N THR A 327 16.05 6.90 -3.09
CA THR A 327 15.34 7.30 -4.30
C THR A 327 14.18 8.26 -4.01
N ARG A 328 13.84 9.06 -5.02
CA ARG A 328 12.63 9.91 -5.07
C ARG A 328 12.53 10.86 -3.87
N ILE A 329 13.67 11.48 -3.57
CA ILE A 329 13.82 12.51 -2.54
C ILE A 329 13.35 13.85 -3.13
N PRO A 330 12.59 14.67 -2.38
CA PRO A 330 12.25 16.03 -2.78
C PRO A 330 13.49 16.91 -3.06
N PRO A 331 13.45 17.82 -4.06
CA PRO A 331 14.60 18.66 -4.42
C PRO A 331 15.16 19.51 -3.27
N ASN A 332 14.29 19.97 -2.36
CA ASN A 332 14.71 20.76 -1.20
C ASN A 332 15.68 20.01 -0.29
N VAL A 333 15.54 18.69 -0.16
CA VAL A 333 16.44 17.88 0.67
C VAL A 333 17.84 17.81 0.05
N ALA A 334 17.92 17.68 -1.29
CA ALA A 334 19.20 17.71 -2.00
C ALA A 334 19.89 19.08 -1.84
N ILE A 335 19.14 20.17 -2.00
CA ILE A 335 19.63 21.53 -1.79
C ILE A 335 20.15 21.71 -0.36
N LEU A 336 19.40 21.25 0.65
CA LEU A 336 19.84 21.29 2.04
C LEU A 336 21.12 20.48 2.27
N GLY A 337 21.27 19.35 1.57
CA GLY A 337 22.49 18.53 1.60
C GLY A 337 23.70 19.30 1.06
N HIS A 338 23.54 19.98 -0.07
CA HIS A 338 24.59 20.84 -0.62
C HIS A 338 24.92 22.01 0.31
N ILE A 339 23.93 22.66 0.92
CA ILE A 339 24.15 23.74 1.89
C ILE A 339 24.94 23.24 3.11
N GLN A 340 24.62 22.05 3.62
CA GLN A 340 25.39 21.43 4.70
C GLN A 340 26.82 21.11 4.28
N GLY A 341 27.04 20.62 3.06
CA GLY A 341 28.37 20.39 2.51
C GLY A 341 29.20 21.68 2.43
N ILE A 342 28.60 22.76 1.90
CA ILE A 342 29.25 24.08 1.85
C ILE A 342 29.60 24.57 3.26
N ARG A 343 28.69 24.44 4.22
CA ARG A 343 28.96 24.84 5.60
C ARG A 343 30.14 24.06 6.19
N ALA A 344 30.19 22.74 5.99
CA ALA A 344 31.29 21.91 6.48
C ALA A 344 32.63 22.31 5.86
N SER A 345 32.65 22.58 4.55
CA SER A 345 33.81 23.11 3.84
C SER A 345 34.29 24.46 4.41
N VAL A 346 33.35 25.38 4.69
CA VAL A 346 33.66 26.67 5.32
C VAL A 346 34.23 26.47 6.73
N ASP A 347 33.64 25.62 7.54
CA ASP A 347 34.10 25.33 8.90
C ASP A 347 35.52 24.73 8.88
N GLN A 348 35.79 23.82 7.94
CA GLN A 348 37.13 23.24 7.73
C GLN A 348 38.15 24.30 7.28
N THR A 349 37.77 25.17 6.35
CA THR A 349 38.63 26.27 5.88
C THR A 349 38.97 27.22 7.03
N VAL A 350 38.00 27.59 7.86
CA VAL A 350 38.23 28.43 9.05
C VAL A 350 39.16 27.74 10.05
N ALA A 351 39.02 26.44 10.27
CA ALA A 351 39.91 25.69 11.16
C ALA A 351 41.36 25.71 10.66
N VAL A 352 41.57 25.50 9.35
CA VAL A 352 42.89 25.53 8.71
C VAL A 352 43.50 26.94 8.69
N ILE A 353 42.69 28.00 8.53
CA ILE A 353 43.16 29.39 8.66
C ILE A 353 43.63 29.68 10.09
N LYS A 354 42.89 29.19 11.10
CA LYS A 354 43.28 29.38 12.51
C LYS A 354 44.59 28.66 12.85
N SER A 355 44.82 27.45 12.34
CA SER A 355 46.10 26.76 12.54
C SER A 355 47.25 27.44 11.79
N ALA A 356 47.00 27.95 10.59
CA ALA A 356 47.96 28.74 9.84
C ALA A 356 48.36 30.02 10.59
N GLN A 357 47.41 30.72 11.19
CA GLN A 357 47.70 31.92 11.99
C GLN A 357 48.68 31.64 13.13
N VAL A 358 48.46 30.57 13.91
CA VAL A 358 49.37 30.18 15.01
C VAL A 358 50.77 29.86 14.48
N THR A 359 50.84 29.07 13.42
CA THR A 359 52.11 28.65 12.81
C THR A 359 52.90 29.83 12.23
N ILE A 360 52.22 30.81 11.61
CA ILE A 360 52.85 32.04 11.11
C ILE A 360 53.46 32.83 12.26
N VAL A 361 52.73 33.01 13.36
CA VAL A 361 53.23 33.74 14.53
C VAL A 361 54.45 33.04 15.12
N ASP A 362 54.40 31.71 15.28
CA ASP A 362 55.54 30.93 15.80
C ASP A 362 56.78 31.01 14.90
N ASP A 363 56.63 30.93 13.57
CA ASP A 363 57.75 31.03 12.63
C ASP A 363 58.36 32.45 12.63
N VAL A 364 57.51 33.49 12.68
CA VAL A 364 57.96 34.90 12.75
C VAL A 364 58.69 35.18 14.07
N VAL A 365 58.13 34.74 15.21
CA VAL A 365 58.76 34.88 16.53
C VAL A 365 60.06 34.08 16.61
N GLY A 366 60.09 32.86 16.08
CA GLY A 366 61.30 32.03 16.00
C GLY A 366 62.42 32.71 15.20
N ARG A 367 62.10 33.34 14.07
CA ARG A 367 63.08 34.09 13.26
C ARG A 367 63.56 35.37 13.96
N LEU A 368 62.68 36.06 14.68
CA LEU A 368 63.04 37.23 15.50
C LEU A 368 64.01 36.88 16.63
N ASN A 369 63.79 35.76 17.31
CA ASN A 369 64.62 35.33 18.44
C ASN A 369 65.99 34.79 18.01
N ASN A 370 66.17 34.39 16.74
CA ASN A 370 67.44 33.88 16.20
C ASN A 370 68.43 34.97 15.73
N GLY A 371 68.13 36.24 15.98
CA GLY A 371 69.17 37.25 16.25
C GLY A 371 69.99 37.82 15.09
N ASN A 372 69.67 37.61 13.80
CA ASN A 372 70.48 38.23 12.72
C ASN A 372 69.80 38.46 11.36
N GLN A 373 68.47 38.44 11.24
CA GLN A 373 67.77 38.72 9.98
C GLN A 373 66.99 40.04 10.03
N VAL A 374 67.27 40.93 9.08
CA VAL A 374 66.49 42.14 8.83
C VAL A 374 65.09 41.73 8.36
N LEU A 375 64.05 42.19 9.06
CA LEU A 375 62.65 42.05 8.66
C LEU A 375 62.42 42.83 7.36
N THR A 376 62.42 42.12 6.23
CA THR A 376 62.03 42.64 4.93
C THR A 376 60.65 42.09 4.55
N ARG A 377 59.96 42.76 3.62
CA ARG A 377 58.67 42.26 3.10
C ARG A 377 58.80 40.82 2.61
N ASP A 378 59.88 40.50 1.90
CA ASP A 378 60.11 39.18 1.31
C ASP A 378 60.32 38.07 2.35
N THR A 379 60.94 38.39 3.49
CA THR A 379 61.13 37.41 4.58
C THR A 379 59.82 37.09 5.29
N VAL A 380 58.95 38.09 5.46
CA VAL A 380 57.59 37.89 5.99
C VAL A 380 56.72 37.13 4.99
N GLU A 381 56.76 37.49 3.71
CA GLU A 381 55.99 36.83 2.64
C GLU A 381 56.39 35.36 2.47
N SER A 382 57.69 35.06 2.54
CA SER A 382 58.20 33.68 2.52
C SER A 382 57.79 32.88 3.76
N ALA A 383 57.82 33.48 4.96
CA ALA A 383 57.36 32.83 6.19
C ALA A 383 55.85 32.53 6.15
N VAL A 384 55.04 33.48 5.67
CA VAL A 384 53.59 33.30 5.48
C VAL A 384 53.31 32.20 4.46
N THR A 385 54.00 32.20 3.32
CA THR A 385 53.81 31.17 2.28
C THR A 385 54.18 29.77 2.80
N SER A 386 55.32 29.65 3.47
CA SER A 386 55.75 28.38 4.06
C SER A 386 54.80 27.87 5.14
N ALA A 387 54.23 28.76 5.96
CA ALA A 387 53.26 28.39 6.97
C ALA A 387 51.91 27.97 6.38
N ILE A 388 51.45 28.64 5.31
CA ILE A 388 50.25 28.27 4.54
C ILE A 388 50.41 26.85 3.96
N ASP A 389 51.58 26.52 3.41
CA ASP A 389 51.88 25.19 2.89
C ASP A 389 51.97 24.14 4.00
N ARG A 390 52.65 24.43 5.12
CA ARG A 390 52.75 23.50 6.28
C ARG A 390 51.39 23.18 6.93
N CYS A 391 50.44 24.10 6.83
CA CYS A 391 49.10 23.93 7.39
C CYS A 391 48.13 23.24 6.42
N GLY A 392 48.58 22.85 5.23
CA GLY A 392 47.75 22.17 4.24
C GLY A 392 46.65 23.06 3.65
N VAL A 393 46.76 24.39 3.76
CA VAL A 393 45.76 25.32 3.21
C VAL A 393 45.68 25.17 1.68
N ARG A 394 46.84 25.00 1.04
CA ARG A 394 46.95 24.82 -0.41
C ARG A 394 46.34 23.50 -0.87
N GLU A 395 46.60 22.43 -0.13
CA GLU A 395 46.01 21.09 -0.35
C GLU A 395 44.50 21.14 -0.19
N LEU A 396 44.00 21.80 0.87
CA LEU A 396 42.56 22.01 1.07
C LEU A 396 41.92 22.79 -0.08
N VAL A 397 42.55 23.86 -0.58
CA VAL A 397 42.01 24.64 -1.71
C VAL A 397 41.97 23.82 -3.00
N GLU A 398 42.98 22.98 -3.24
CA GLU A 398 43.01 22.07 -4.38
C GLU A 398 41.97 20.94 -4.22
N ASP A 399 41.80 20.38 -3.03
CA ASP A 399 40.75 19.40 -2.74
C ASP A 399 39.35 19.99 -2.95
N LEU A 400 39.11 21.24 -2.50
CA LEU A 400 37.84 21.95 -2.72
C LEU A 400 37.59 22.29 -4.19
N ARG A 401 38.64 22.58 -4.96
CA ARG A 401 38.54 22.77 -6.42
C ARG A 401 38.23 21.45 -7.12
N ASN A 402 38.92 20.37 -6.73
CA ASN A 402 38.70 19.04 -7.27
C ASN A 402 37.31 18.49 -6.92
N GLU A 403 36.78 18.77 -5.72
CA GLU A 403 35.39 18.46 -5.36
C GLU A 403 34.40 19.27 -6.21
N ARG A 404 34.69 20.55 -6.50
CA ARG A 404 33.86 21.40 -7.37
C ARG A 404 33.87 20.92 -8.82
N GLU A 405 35.01 20.45 -9.32
CA GLU A 405 35.13 19.89 -10.67
C GLU A 405 34.48 18.51 -10.79
N SER A 406 34.62 17.67 -9.76
CA SER A 406 33.95 16.36 -9.64
C SER A 406 32.42 16.47 -9.49
N GLN A 407 31.91 17.63 -9.04
CA GLN A 407 30.48 17.93 -8.94
C GLN A 407 29.93 18.73 -10.13
N SER A 408 30.78 19.33 -10.98
CA SER A 408 30.34 20.12 -12.14
C SER A 408 30.23 19.33 -13.46
N LEU A 409 30.74 18.10 -13.51
CA LEU A 409 30.61 17.21 -14.66
C LEU A 409 30.43 15.76 -14.20
N SER A 410 29.32 15.45 -13.53
CA SER A 410 28.66 14.20 -13.89
C SER A 410 27.91 14.47 -15.20
N PRO A 411 28.22 13.78 -16.31
CA PRO A 411 27.27 13.70 -17.40
C PRO A 411 25.92 13.27 -16.80
N PRO A 412 24.77 13.59 -17.42
CA PRO A 412 23.56 12.86 -17.09
C PRO A 412 23.96 11.38 -17.18
N THR A 413 23.97 10.68 -16.04
CA THR A 413 23.98 9.22 -16.10
C THR A 413 22.76 8.94 -16.94
N ASP A 414 22.99 8.46 -18.16
CA ASP A 414 21.91 8.02 -19.02
C ASP A 414 20.95 7.23 -18.13
N PRO A 415 19.64 7.51 -18.17
CA PRO A 415 18.69 6.64 -17.49
C PRO A 415 19.12 5.21 -17.85
N PRO A 416 19.24 4.28 -16.87
CA PRO A 416 19.76 2.94 -17.13
C PRO A 416 19.09 2.49 -18.41
N ALA A 417 19.91 2.30 -19.46
CA ALA A 417 19.46 2.35 -20.85
C ALA A 417 18.09 1.70 -20.91
N ALA A 418 17.04 2.50 -21.21
CA ALA A 418 15.66 2.01 -21.20
C ALA A 418 15.72 0.63 -21.85
N PRO A 419 15.33 -0.46 -21.14
CA PRO A 419 15.77 -1.81 -21.46
C PRO A 419 15.61 -1.98 -22.95
N GLN A 420 16.74 -2.12 -23.67
CA GLN A 420 16.77 -2.07 -25.13
C GLN A 420 15.64 -2.97 -25.60
N GLN A 421 14.56 -2.35 -26.08
CA GLN A 421 13.35 -3.10 -26.31
C GLN A 421 13.61 -3.83 -27.62
N THR A 422 14.04 -5.09 -27.51
CA THR A 422 14.38 -5.91 -28.67
C THR A 422 13.13 -6.03 -29.53
N VAL A 423 13.14 -5.35 -30.67
CA VAL A 423 12.08 -5.43 -31.67
C VAL A 423 12.52 -6.44 -32.71
N PHE A 424 11.69 -7.46 -32.92
CA PHE A 424 11.90 -8.51 -33.91
C PHE A 424 11.13 -8.17 -35.17
N LEU A 425 11.79 -8.31 -36.32
CA LEU A 425 11.17 -8.13 -37.64
C LEU A 425 10.88 -9.51 -38.24
N TRP A 426 9.60 -9.88 -38.31
CA TRP A 426 9.15 -11.08 -39.01
C TRP A 426 7.73 -10.86 -39.54
N GLY A 427 7.34 -11.61 -40.58
CA GLY A 427 6.00 -11.47 -41.17
C GLY A 427 5.68 -10.06 -41.72
N GLY A 428 6.70 -9.26 -42.07
CA GLY A 428 6.53 -7.90 -42.58
C GLY A 428 6.15 -6.84 -41.53
N GLY A 429 6.24 -7.16 -40.23
CA GLY A 429 5.87 -6.27 -39.14
C GLY A 429 6.84 -6.28 -37.97
N PHE A 430 6.74 -5.24 -37.15
CA PHE A 430 7.50 -5.13 -35.90
C PHE A 430 6.78 -5.84 -34.76
N HIS A 431 7.51 -6.73 -34.09
CA HIS A 431 7.02 -7.59 -33.02
C HIS A 431 7.92 -7.49 -31.79
N ILE A 432 7.35 -7.70 -30.59
CA ILE A 432 8.11 -7.63 -29.34
C ILE A 432 8.61 -9.01 -28.85
N LEU A 433 8.31 -10.07 -29.60
CA LEU A 433 8.78 -11.43 -29.36
C LEU A 433 9.36 -12.00 -30.67
N PRO A 434 10.33 -12.93 -30.58
CA PRO A 434 10.92 -13.55 -31.75
C PRO A 434 9.92 -14.49 -32.45
N GLY A 435 10.10 -14.70 -33.76
CA GLY A 435 9.16 -15.47 -34.58
C GLY A 435 9.06 -16.95 -34.22
N ASP A 436 10.09 -17.49 -33.58
CA ASP A 436 10.20 -18.86 -33.08
C ASP A 436 9.82 -19.00 -31.60
N PHE A 437 9.25 -17.96 -30.98
CA PHE A 437 8.86 -17.98 -29.57
C PHE A 437 7.97 -19.20 -29.23
N ALA A 438 8.43 -19.98 -28.24
CA ALA A 438 7.71 -21.08 -27.64
C ALA A 438 7.50 -20.83 -26.14
N TRP A 439 6.32 -21.18 -25.63
CA TRP A 439 6.04 -21.03 -24.20
C TRP A 439 6.96 -21.92 -23.36
N PRO A 440 7.72 -21.36 -22.40
CA PRO A 440 8.60 -22.15 -21.55
C PRO A 440 7.79 -23.09 -20.65
N ASN A 441 8.31 -24.30 -20.46
CA ASN A 441 7.69 -25.30 -19.61
C ASN A 441 8.04 -24.99 -18.14
N CYS A 442 7.25 -24.11 -17.52
CA CYS A 442 7.50 -23.63 -16.16
C CYS A 442 6.25 -23.76 -15.26
N CYS A 443 6.46 -23.72 -13.93
CA CYS A 443 5.37 -23.73 -12.98
C CYS A 443 4.57 -22.40 -13.04
N PRO A 444 3.33 -22.34 -12.51
CA PRO A 444 2.50 -21.14 -12.56
C PRO A 444 3.17 -19.88 -12.00
N ARG A 445 4.06 -20.03 -11.00
CA ARG A 445 4.87 -18.94 -10.45
C ARG A 445 5.91 -18.43 -11.44
N GLY A 446 6.60 -19.32 -12.16
CA GLY A 446 7.55 -18.95 -13.21
C GLY A 446 6.85 -18.20 -14.35
N LEU A 447 5.66 -18.67 -14.75
CA LEU A 447 4.85 -18.00 -15.75
C LEU A 447 4.38 -16.61 -15.31
N TRP A 448 4.09 -16.42 -14.01
CA TRP A 448 3.74 -15.12 -13.43
C TRP A 448 4.91 -14.13 -13.44
N VAL A 449 6.12 -14.61 -13.12
CA VAL A 449 7.33 -13.77 -13.18
C VAL A 449 7.61 -13.34 -14.62
N LEU A 450 7.53 -14.26 -15.59
CA LEU A 450 7.67 -13.93 -17.02
C LEU A 450 6.58 -12.95 -17.50
N TRP A 451 5.37 -13.04 -16.94
CA TRP A 451 4.27 -12.15 -17.26
C TRP A 451 4.50 -10.70 -16.83
N LEU A 452 5.09 -10.47 -15.65
CA LEU A 452 5.32 -9.13 -15.10
C LEU A 452 6.71 -8.56 -15.41
N CYS A 453 7.72 -9.42 -15.47
CA CYS A 453 9.12 -9.02 -15.51
C CYS A 453 9.80 -9.37 -16.85
N GLY A 454 9.25 -10.31 -17.62
CA GLY A 454 9.89 -10.83 -18.83
C GLY A 454 11.05 -11.78 -18.51
N ASP A 455 11.88 -12.04 -19.51
CA ASP A 455 13.09 -12.86 -19.39
C ASP A 455 14.28 -12.10 -19.96
N VAL A 456 15.21 -11.71 -19.09
CA VAL A 456 16.40 -10.94 -19.47
C VAL A 456 17.39 -11.80 -20.27
N GLN A 457 17.47 -13.11 -20.01
CA GLN A 457 18.40 -14.00 -20.71
C GLN A 457 17.97 -14.24 -22.16
N HIS A 458 16.66 -14.34 -22.40
CA HIS A 458 16.10 -14.54 -23.73
C HIS A 458 15.68 -13.23 -24.43
N GLY A 459 15.89 -12.07 -23.79
CA GLY A 459 15.51 -10.76 -24.31
C GLY A 459 13.99 -10.56 -24.44
N TRP A 460 13.19 -11.31 -23.69
CA TRP A 460 11.74 -11.22 -23.74
C TRP A 460 11.24 -10.09 -22.83
N PRO A 461 10.47 -9.13 -23.33
CA PRO A 461 9.81 -8.15 -22.46
C PRO A 461 8.72 -8.83 -21.62
N ALA A 462 8.25 -8.14 -20.59
CA ALA A 462 7.12 -8.59 -19.78
C ALA A 462 5.94 -9.00 -20.69
N LEU A 463 5.51 -10.26 -20.59
CA LEU A 463 4.54 -10.84 -21.54
C LEU A 463 3.15 -10.19 -21.46
N ASN A 464 2.86 -9.45 -20.38
CA ASN A 464 1.66 -8.62 -20.28
C ASN A 464 1.62 -7.47 -21.31
N ARG A 465 2.75 -7.14 -21.96
CA ARG A 465 2.85 -6.15 -23.03
C ARG A 465 2.63 -6.76 -24.42
N ALA A 466 2.72 -8.09 -24.55
CA ALA A 466 2.57 -8.79 -25.82
C ALA A 466 1.10 -8.84 -26.25
N LYS A 467 0.84 -8.58 -27.53
CA LYS A 467 -0.49 -8.70 -28.15
C LYS A 467 -0.56 -9.99 -28.96
N SER A 468 -1.76 -10.42 -29.34
CA SER A 468 -1.93 -11.64 -30.13
C SER A 468 -1.15 -11.64 -31.47
N LYS A 469 -0.84 -10.47 -32.02
CA LYS A 469 -0.03 -10.32 -33.24
C LYS A 469 1.45 -10.67 -33.02
N ASP A 470 1.94 -10.63 -31.79
CA ASP A 470 3.36 -10.84 -31.45
C ASP A 470 3.70 -12.34 -31.31
N PHE A 471 2.78 -13.24 -31.64
CA PHE A 471 2.98 -14.69 -31.62
C PHE A 471 2.74 -15.29 -33.00
N ALA A 472 3.79 -15.81 -33.64
CA ALA A 472 3.71 -16.40 -34.98
C ALA A 472 2.74 -17.61 -35.00
N SER A 473 2.86 -18.52 -34.03
CA SER A 473 2.05 -19.74 -33.97
C SER A 473 0.62 -19.53 -33.45
N LYS A 474 -0.36 -20.15 -34.11
CA LYS A 474 -1.77 -20.21 -33.66
C LYS A 474 -1.91 -20.89 -32.28
N SER A 475 -1.07 -21.86 -31.94
CA SER A 475 -1.10 -22.54 -30.64
C SER A 475 -0.60 -21.63 -29.52
N ALA A 476 0.45 -20.85 -29.78
CA ALA A 476 0.98 -19.86 -28.85
C ALA A 476 -0.04 -18.74 -28.55
N ARG A 477 -0.77 -18.26 -29.57
CA ARG A 477 -1.87 -17.30 -29.41
C ARG A 477 -3.02 -17.83 -28.55
N LYS A 478 -3.43 -19.09 -28.75
CA LYS A 478 -4.47 -19.72 -27.91
C LYS A 478 -4.04 -19.83 -26.45
N ARG A 479 -2.78 -20.19 -26.21
CA ARG A 479 -2.21 -20.33 -24.85
C ARG A 479 -2.20 -19.01 -24.07
N MET A 480 -2.18 -17.84 -24.73
CA MET A 480 -2.28 -16.51 -24.08
C MET A 480 -3.57 -16.33 -23.24
N SER A 481 -4.65 -17.05 -23.57
CA SER A 481 -5.89 -17.01 -22.77
C SER A 481 -5.74 -17.63 -21.38
N ALA A 482 -4.85 -18.61 -21.21
CA ALA A 482 -4.66 -19.31 -19.94
C ALA A 482 -3.93 -18.49 -18.85
N PRO A 483 -2.83 -17.76 -19.13
CA PRO A 483 -2.24 -16.79 -18.22
C PRO A 483 -3.22 -15.69 -17.85
N ASN A 484 -3.99 -15.14 -18.80
CA ASN A 484 -5.01 -14.13 -18.50
C ASN A 484 -6.08 -14.65 -17.51
N ILE A 485 -6.48 -15.92 -17.62
CA ILE A 485 -7.44 -16.56 -16.69
C ILE A 485 -6.79 -16.85 -15.33
N CYS A 486 -5.53 -17.29 -15.28
CA CYS A 486 -4.79 -17.49 -14.04
C CYS A 486 -4.53 -16.16 -13.31
N VAL A 487 -4.16 -15.10 -14.04
CA VAL A 487 -3.90 -13.75 -13.52
C VAL A 487 -5.20 -13.09 -13.04
N ALA A 488 -6.33 -13.29 -13.75
CA ALA A 488 -7.65 -12.82 -13.33
C ALA A 488 -8.21 -13.52 -12.07
N ARG A 489 -7.61 -14.64 -11.61
CA ARG A 489 -7.93 -15.25 -10.32
C ARG A 489 -7.16 -14.63 -9.14
N PHE A 490 -6.03 -13.98 -9.40
CA PHE A 490 -5.21 -13.31 -8.37
C PHE A 490 -5.45 -11.79 -8.28
N LEU A 491 -6.03 -11.17 -9.32
CA LEU A 491 -6.52 -9.79 -9.26
C LEU A 491 -7.97 -9.75 -8.75
N PRO A 492 -8.33 -8.82 -7.84
CA PRO A 492 -9.73 -8.66 -7.42
C PRO A 492 -10.60 -8.32 -8.64
N ARG A 493 -11.66 -9.10 -8.86
CA ARG A 493 -12.61 -8.94 -9.97
C ARG A 493 -13.17 -7.51 -9.99
N GLN A 494 -12.75 -6.68 -10.94
CA GLN A 494 -13.49 -5.49 -11.31
C GLN A 494 -14.68 -5.90 -12.19
N SER A 495 -15.89 -5.64 -11.71
CA SER A 495 -17.12 -5.82 -12.48
C SER A 495 -17.36 -4.58 -13.35
N GLY A 496 -17.20 -4.71 -14.66
CA GLY A 496 -17.59 -3.66 -15.60
C GLY A 496 -17.44 -4.16 -17.03
N LYS A 497 -18.56 -4.32 -17.73
CA LYS A 497 -18.60 -4.67 -19.16
C LYS A 497 -18.05 -3.49 -19.96
N GLU A 498 -16.93 -3.67 -20.65
CA GLU A 498 -16.51 -2.77 -21.71
C GLU A 498 -17.33 -3.08 -22.98
N SER A 499 -18.24 -2.18 -23.32
CA SER A 499 -18.79 -2.08 -24.68
C SER A 499 -17.71 -1.50 -25.58
N ARG A 500 -17.31 -2.26 -26.60
CA ARG A 500 -16.46 -1.79 -27.69
C ARG A 500 -17.18 -0.67 -28.44
N SER A 501 -16.59 0.51 -28.48
CA SER A 501 -16.84 1.46 -29.57
C SER A 501 -15.50 1.95 -30.11
N ALA A 502 -15.33 1.74 -31.41
CA ALA A 502 -14.18 2.15 -32.19
C ALA A 502 -14.29 3.64 -32.55
N VAL A 503 -13.19 4.38 -32.42
CA VAL A 503 -12.94 5.69 -33.04
C VAL A 503 -11.43 5.73 -33.28
N VAL A 504 -10.95 5.27 -34.44
CA VAL A 504 -10.69 6.04 -35.68
C VAL A 504 -9.95 7.36 -35.41
N HIS A 505 -8.71 7.37 -35.89
CA HIS A 505 -7.74 8.47 -35.94
C HIS A 505 -8.32 9.86 -36.29
N ARG A 506 -7.84 10.88 -35.60
CA ARG A 506 -6.87 11.85 -36.13
C ARG A 506 -5.96 12.36 -35.02
#